data_AF-A0A061DDF8-F1
#
_entry.id   AF-A0A061DDF8-F1
#
_cell.length_a   1.000
_cell.length_b   1.000
_cell.length_c   1.000
_cell.angle_alpha   90.00
_cell.angle_beta   90.00
_cell.angle_gamma   90.00
#
_symmetry.space_group_name_H-M   'P 1'
#
loop_
_entity.id
_entity.type
_entity.pdbx_description
1 polymer ?
#
loop_
_entity_poly.entity_id
_entity_poly.type
_entity_poly.pdbx_seq_one_letter_code
_entity_poly.pdbx_strand_id
1 'polypeptide(L)'
;MSSHWQKPYRLFARCVRGLEGALSSELESLGFPRHCLIKGRSGVTVEEGSLRRLYYLSYFSRLCNGVFVEAASFPLRDKAAFTDSCADITWPAFIRSNGSFLVESRVSEGSGFIHCGRYASQLVKDGVSHHFGRSLGMPTPSVSFSDPDVKVLLHVGGGEARVLVDAVGGATSARRYRYKPAISDIDPTVAVALLHDIGFASLHTSHSDLNEYERLCTGMSEDGIASVRGNEHQMDAASPCHPAATKLRSPECPLADGSNIASQSSDPCTGFTKLHSPSNSASDKTIAPTDGSVVDLFCGCGTVLIEAAMMAARIAPGSLWSSFAFQKFGIYDDVSFRRLQRYAAGTTLPKDSEAYQSLLGSFVGIESCWEKVEACLYSAERAGVLDLLRVTQSDYLKDGLYTSHRSRRNGERWRYLIAQLPRLKCKFNDVPDHDGGISVDSTCNRKSASGVNSLPPAADRHTKHTRPTQNRKAQRSSSAVSALDPLRYYKLVHNISKFRQRFFEDDAKCVLVAPSLLQLPDLEAAYGGPLRGGRAFVKSGVPSMAYHSHQKDDPNKWF
;
A
#
# COMPACT_ATOMS: atom_id res chain seq x y z
N MET A 1 33.27 13.36 -9.77
CA MET A 1 32.07 12.58 -10.13
C MET A 1 32.32 11.16 -9.66
N SER A 2 31.72 10.73 -8.55
CA SER A 2 32.07 9.44 -7.96
C SER A 2 31.41 8.29 -8.71
N SER A 3 32.17 7.70 -9.63
CA SER A 3 31.81 6.55 -10.46
C SER A 3 31.74 5.24 -9.65
N HIS A 4 31.01 5.22 -8.54
CA HIS A 4 30.98 4.08 -7.60
C HIS A 4 30.13 2.89 -8.08
N TRP A 5 29.48 3.00 -9.24
CA TRP A 5 28.77 1.92 -9.92
C TRP A 5 29.44 1.65 -11.27
N GLN A 6 30.64 1.07 -11.25
CA GLN A 6 31.37 0.71 -12.49
C GLN A 6 30.69 -0.43 -13.27
N LYS A 7 29.76 -1.17 -12.64
CA LYS A 7 28.87 -2.15 -13.27
C LYS A 7 27.43 -1.91 -12.81
N PRO A 8 26.43 -2.05 -13.70
CA PRO A 8 25.05 -2.07 -13.26
C PRO A 8 24.82 -3.31 -12.39
N TYR A 9 24.26 -3.12 -11.19
CA TYR A 9 23.81 -4.26 -10.37
C TYR A 9 22.38 -4.63 -10.76
N ARG A 10 21.97 -5.87 -10.52
CA ARG A 10 20.57 -6.24 -10.67
C ARG A 10 19.81 -5.85 -9.40
N LEU A 11 18.66 -5.20 -9.54
CA LEU A 11 17.77 -4.89 -8.41
C LEU A 11 16.60 -5.86 -8.41
N PHE A 12 16.33 -6.51 -7.29
CA PHE A 12 15.15 -7.36 -7.14
C PHE A 12 14.07 -6.61 -6.35
N ALA A 13 13.00 -6.25 -7.05
CA ALA A 13 11.79 -5.66 -6.51
C ALA A 13 10.81 -6.78 -6.10
N ARG A 14 10.72 -7.06 -4.80
CA ARG A 14 9.84 -8.11 -4.28
C ARG A 14 8.40 -7.59 -4.18
N CYS A 15 7.42 -8.44 -4.48
CA CYS A 15 6.00 -8.14 -4.33
C CYS A 15 5.22 -9.31 -3.73
N VAL A 16 3.92 -9.11 -3.48
CA VAL A 16 3.02 -10.24 -3.15
C VAL A 16 2.89 -11.13 -4.39
N ARG A 17 2.86 -12.45 -4.20
CA ARG A 17 2.68 -13.40 -5.30
C ARG A 17 1.37 -13.11 -6.04
N GLY A 18 1.43 -13.07 -7.37
CA GLY A 18 0.32 -12.68 -8.24
C GLY A 18 0.34 -11.20 -8.65
N LEU A 19 1.19 -10.36 -8.03
CA LEU A 19 1.35 -8.94 -8.38
C LEU A 19 2.53 -8.66 -9.32
N GLU A 20 3.22 -9.68 -9.82
CA GLU A 20 4.41 -9.50 -10.64
C GLU A 20 4.11 -8.76 -11.95
N GLY A 21 2.93 -9.01 -12.54
CA GLY A 21 2.44 -8.28 -13.70
C GLY A 21 2.16 -6.81 -13.40
N ALA A 22 1.40 -6.54 -12.34
CA ALA A 22 1.06 -5.18 -11.91
C ALA A 22 2.30 -4.38 -11.50
N LEU A 23 3.25 -5.01 -10.78
CA LEU A 23 4.52 -4.39 -10.43
C LEU A 23 5.33 -4.06 -11.69
N SER A 24 5.44 -4.98 -12.65
CA SER A 24 6.14 -4.70 -13.92
C SER A 24 5.55 -3.47 -14.61
N SER A 25 4.22 -3.39 -14.71
CA SER A 25 3.52 -2.24 -15.30
C SER A 25 3.74 -0.93 -14.52
N GLU A 26 3.76 -1.00 -13.18
CA GLU A 26 4.12 0.15 -12.33
C GLU A 26 5.54 0.62 -12.62
N LEU A 27 6.51 -0.30 -12.68
CA LEU A 27 7.91 0.05 -12.98
C LEU A 27 8.07 0.65 -14.38
N GLU A 28 7.38 0.11 -15.38
CA GLU A 28 7.32 0.72 -16.72
C GLU A 28 6.78 2.15 -16.65
N SER A 29 5.69 2.38 -15.91
CA SER A 29 5.09 3.72 -15.73
C SER A 29 5.99 4.70 -14.97
N LEU A 30 6.89 4.18 -14.13
CA LEU A 30 7.86 4.96 -13.37
C LEU A 30 9.11 5.33 -14.19
N GLY A 31 9.19 4.88 -15.44
CA GLY A 31 10.28 5.19 -16.37
C GLY A 31 11.34 4.08 -16.50
N PHE A 32 11.15 2.90 -15.89
CA PHE A 32 12.05 1.76 -16.10
C PHE A 32 11.81 1.16 -17.49
N PRO A 33 12.85 1.01 -18.34
CA PRO A 33 12.67 0.42 -19.65
C PRO A 33 12.19 -1.03 -19.56
N ARG A 34 11.15 -1.37 -20.33
CA ARG A 34 10.54 -2.71 -20.33
C ARG A 34 11.55 -3.84 -20.58
N HIS A 35 12.57 -3.61 -21.42
CA HIS A 35 13.60 -4.60 -21.70
C HIS A 35 14.50 -4.91 -20.50
N CYS A 36 14.56 -4.03 -19.50
CA CYS A 36 15.33 -4.23 -18.27
C CYS A 36 14.52 -4.98 -17.18
N LEU A 37 13.23 -5.26 -17.42
CA LEU A 37 12.32 -5.83 -16.42
C LEU A 37 12.08 -7.32 -16.66
N ILE A 38 12.56 -8.15 -15.74
CA ILE A 38 12.36 -9.60 -15.76
C ILE A 38 11.40 -9.99 -14.65
N LYS A 39 10.19 -10.41 -15.04
CA LYS A 39 9.20 -10.98 -14.11
C LYS A 39 9.72 -12.32 -13.59
N GLY A 40 9.91 -12.40 -12.28
CA GLY A 40 10.30 -13.63 -11.59
C GLY A 40 9.16 -14.15 -10.72
N ARG A 41 9.48 -15.09 -9.82
CA ARG A 41 8.54 -15.54 -8.79
C ARG A 41 8.52 -14.54 -7.64
N SER A 42 7.35 -13.96 -7.36
CA SER A 42 7.14 -13.02 -6.24
C SER A 42 7.97 -11.74 -6.32
N GLY A 43 8.30 -11.30 -7.53
CA GLY A 43 8.99 -10.03 -7.76
C GLY A 43 9.40 -9.81 -9.21
N VAL A 44 9.95 -8.64 -9.48
CA VAL A 44 10.50 -8.22 -10.78
C VAL A 44 11.97 -7.86 -10.59
N THR A 45 12.84 -8.33 -11.48
CA THR A 45 14.26 -7.97 -11.48
C THR A 45 14.48 -6.85 -12.48
N VAL A 46 15.20 -5.81 -12.07
CA VAL A 46 15.70 -4.72 -12.92
C VAL A 46 17.17 -4.99 -13.23
N GLU A 47 17.51 -5.29 -14.48
CA GLU A 47 18.88 -5.72 -14.83
C GLU A 47 19.91 -4.58 -14.80
N GLU A 48 19.50 -3.40 -15.24
CA GLU A 48 20.34 -2.20 -15.27
C GLU A 48 20.15 -1.33 -14.03
N GLY A 49 20.43 -1.87 -12.85
CA GLY A 49 20.36 -1.11 -11.61
C GLY A 49 21.49 -0.10 -11.47
N SER A 50 21.13 1.08 -11.00
CA SER A 50 22.05 2.11 -10.51
C SER A 50 21.66 2.48 -9.08
N LEU A 51 22.54 3.16 -8.34
CA LEU A 51 22.20 3.68 -7.01
C LEU A 51 20.98 4.62 -7.05
N ARG A 52 20.89 5.43 -8.12
CA ARG A 52 19.78 6.34 -8.35
C ARG A 52 18.48 5.59 -8.61
N ARG A 53 18.52 4.56 -9.48
CA ARG A 53 17.37 3.66 -9.72
C ARG A 53 16.94 2.95 -8.45
N LEU A 54 17.88 2.52 -7.60
CA LEU A 54 17.60 1.91 -6.30
C LEU A 54 16.85 2.89 -5.38
N TYR A 55 17.32 4.13 -5.26
CA TYR A 55 16.66 5.16 -4.45
C TYR A 55 15.26 5.44 -4.98
N TYR A 56 15.15 5.68 -6.29
CA TYR A 56 13.90 6.00 -6.95
C TYR A 56 12.85 4.89 -6.80
N LEU A 57 13.24 3.64 -7.08
CA LEU A 57 12.41 2.45 -6.90
C LEU A 57 11.92 2.31 -5.45
N SER A 58 12.82 2.47 -4.48
CA SER A 58 12.51 2.34 -3.05
C SER A 58 11.58 3.44 -2.55
N TYR A 59 11.60 4.62 -3.20
CA TYR A 59 10.86 5.79 -2.77
C TYR A 59 9.47 5.90 -3.41
N PHE A 60 9.35 5.55 -4.70
CA PHE A 60 8.12 5.76 -5.48
C PHE A 60 7.23 4.52 -5.63
N SER A 61 7.79 3.29 -5.59
CA SER A 61 6.97 2.10 -5.82
C SER A 61 5.94 1.84 -4.70
N ARG A 62 4.69 1.64 -5.11
CA ARG A 62 3.54 1.33 -4.26
C ARG A 62 3.18 -0.15 -4.26
N LEU A 63 3.67 -0.93 -5.23
CA LEU A 63 3.47 -2.39 -5.28
C LEU A 63 4.65 -3.19 -4.71
N CYS A 64 5.86 -2.60 -4.64
CA CYS A 64 6.98 -3.24 -3.98
C CYS A 64 6.71 -3.43 -2.48
N ASN A 65 7.10 -4.61 -1.96
CA ASN A 65 7.16 -4.94 -0.54
C ASN A 65 8.61 -5.15 -0.02
N GLY A 66 9.61 -4.90 -0.86
CA GLY A 66 11.04 -4.87 -0.54
C GLY A 66 11.88 -4.67 -1.79
N VAL A 67 13.04 -4.01 -1.66
CA VAL A 67 13.98 -3.78 -2.76
C VAL A 67 15.33 -4.31 -2.33
N PHE A 68 15.92 -5.15 -3.16
CA PHE A 68 17.18 -5.83 -2.88
C PHE A 68 18.19 -5.57 -4.00
N VAL A 69 19.47 -5.45 -3.67
CA VAL A 69 20.55 -5.47 -4.65
C VAL A 69 21.09 -6.91 -4.75
N GLU A 70 21.13 -7.49 -5.94
CA GLU A 70 21.80 -8.76 -6.19
C GLU A 70 23.30 -8.51 -6.24
N ALA A 71 23.98 -8.81 -5.13
CA ALA A 71 25.41 -8.59 -4.97
C ALA A 71 26.22 -9.65 -5.72
N ALA A 72 25.72 -10.90 -5.77
CA ALA A 72 26.29 -11.97 -6.57
C ALA A 72 25.29 -13.10 -6.82
N SER A 73 25.50 -13.83 -7.91
CA SER A 73 24.85 -15.10 -8.22
C SER A 73 25.90 -16.08 -8.72
N PHE A 74 25.97 -17.29 -8.16
CA PHE A 74 26.97 -18.29 -8.53
C PHE A 74 26.48 -19.73 -8.30
N PRO A 75 26.99 -20.72 -9.07
CA PRO A 75 26.59 -22.11 -8.92
C PRO A 75 27.11 -22.74 -7.62
N LEU A 76 26.35 -23.68 -7.08
CA LEU A 76 26.72 -24.47 -5.91
C LEU A 76 27.67 -25.61 -6.32
N ARG A 77 28.96 -25.44 -6.08
CA ARG A 77 29.99 -26.48 -6.33
C ARG A 77 30.40 -27.17 -5.04
N ASP A 78 31.28 -26.54 -4.29
CA ASP A 78 31.79 -27.01 -3.00
C ASP A 78 31.90 -25.85 -2.00
N LYS A 79 32.26 -26.18 -0.76
CA LYS A 79 32.37 -25.21 0.33
C LYS A 79 33.43 -24.14 0.07
N ALA A 80 34.58 -24.51 -0.50
CA ALA A 80 35.68 -23.58 -0.74
C ALA A 80 35.27 -22.57 -1.81
N ALA A 81 34.82 -23.06 -2.97
CA ALA A 81 34.35 -22.23 -4.06
C ALA A 81 33.20 -21.29 -3.65
N PHE A 82 32.27 -21.75 -2.80
CA PHE A 82 31.20 -20.91 -2.26
C PHE A 82 31.74 -19.78 -1.38
N THR A 83 32.69 -20.09 -0.49
CA THR A 83 33.28 -19.13 0.45
C THR A 83 34.12 -18.10 -0.31
N ASP A 84 34.89 -18.54 -1.30
CA ASP A 84 35.68 -17.68 -2.18
C ASP A 84 34.77 -16.76 -3.00
N SER A 85 33.69 -17.30 -3.58
CA SER A 85 32.68 -16.49 -4.31
C SER A 85 32.02 -15.45 -3.41
N CYS A 86 31.78 -15.77 -2.13
CA CYS A 86 31.30 -14.78 -1.16
C CYS A 86 32.36 -13.73 -0.84
N ALA A 87 33.65 -14.11 -0.76
CA ALA A 87 34.75 -13.19 -0.51
C ALA A 87 35.05 -12.26 -1.71
N ASP A 88 34.71 -12.67 -2.94
CA ASP A 88 34.89 -11.85 -4.15
C ASP A 88 33.87 -10.70 -4.29
N ILE A 89 32.78 -10.75 -3.53
CA ILE A 89 31.80 -9.65 -3.48
C ILE A 89 32.49 -8.40 -2.95
N THR A 90 32.28 -7.26 -3.60
CA THR A 90 32.77 -5.94 -3.14
C THR A 90 31.98 -5.45 -1.92
N TRP A 91 32.18 -6.10 -0.78
CA TRP A 91 31.43 -5.81 0.46
C TRP A 91 31.51 -4.36 0.94
N PRO A 92 32.62 -3.61 0.80
CA PRO A 92 32.67 -2.19 1.15
C PRO A 92 31.63 -1.33 0.42
N ALA A 93 31.08 -1.82 -0.70
CA ALA A 93 29.98 -1.16 -1.37
C ALA A 93 28.73 -1.09 -0.48
N PHE A 94 28.48 -2.15 0.30
CA PHE A 94 27.28 -2.34 1.09
C PHE A 94 27.52 -2.15 2.59
N ILE A 95 28.59 -2.72 3.13
CA ILE A 95 28.88 -2.77 4.57
C ILE A 95 30.09 -1.87 4.83
N ARG A 96 30.00 -0.96 5.80
CA ARG A 96 31.16 -0.15 6.24
C ARG A 96 32.04 -1.02 7.15
N SER A 97 33.35 -0.77 7.19
CA SER A 97 34.29 -1.54 8.04
C SER A 97 33.95 -1.44 9.54
N ASN A 98 33.40 -0.31 9.97
CA ASN A 98 32.89 -0.08 11.34
C ASN A 98 31.39 -0.36 11.49
N GLY A 99 30.74 -0.91 10.47
CA GLY A 99 29.30 -1.19 10.45
C GLY A 99 28.95 -2.56 11.03
N SER A 100 27.66 -2.86 10.98
CA SER A 100 27.09 -4.14 11.40
C SER A 100 26.26 -4.80 10.30
N PHE A 101 26.18 -6.13 10.30
CA PHE A 101 25.34 -6.86 9.35
C PHE A 101 24.69 -8.10 9.95
N LEU A 102 23.68 -8.63 9.25
CA LEU A 102 23.02 -9.89 9.55
C LEU A 102 22.82 -10.70 8.27
N VAL A 103 23.07 -12.00 8.32
CA VAL A 103 22.82 -12.91 7.19
C VAL A 103 21.64 -13.83 7.48
N GLU A 104 20.59 -13.71 6.67
CA GLU A 104 19.43 -14.61 6.67
C GLU A 104 19.47 -15.51 5.44
N SER A 105 19.38 -16.83 5.64
CA SER A 105 19.46 -17.78 4.54
C SER A 105 18.16 -18.55 4.37
N ARG A 106 17.72 -18.71 3.12
CA ARG A 106 16.66 -19.63 2.70
C ARG A 106 17.24 -20.68 1.79
N VAL A 107 17.16 -21.93 2.23
CA VAL A 107 17.75 -23.08 1.54
C VAL A 107 16.62 -24.00 1.10
N SER A 108 16.59 -24.32 -0.19
CA SER A 108 15.63 -25.27 -0.76
C SER A 108 16.09 -26.71 -0.49
N GLU A 109 15.16 -27.67 -0.49
CA GLU A 109 15.53 -29.08 -0.38
C GLU A 109 16.44 -29.51 -1.54
N GLY A 110 17.41 -30.38 -1.27
CA GLY A 110 18.38 -30.87 -2.27
C GLY A 110 19.55 -29.92 -2.58
N SER A 111 19.85 -28.94 -1.72
CA SER A 111 20.91 -27.92 -1.93
C SER A 111 22.36 -28.42 -1.76
N GLY A 112 22.68 -29.64 -2.21
CA GLY A 112 24.04 -30.20 -2.18
C GLY A 112 24.65 -30.23 -0.77
N PHE A 113 25.82 -29.61 -0.60
CA PHE A 113 26.55 -29.55 0.67
C PHE A 113 25.97 -28.56 1.70
N ILE A 114 24.97 -27.74 1.31
CA ILE A 114 24.32 -26.79 2.22
C ILE A 114 23.10 -27.46 2.83
N HIS A 115 23.27 -27.99 4.04
CA HIS A 115 22.23 -28.78 4.71
C HIS A 115 21.22 -27.94 5.51
N CYS A 116 21.59 -26.73 5.95
CA CYS A 116 20.69 -25.87 6.71
C CYS A 116 21.02 -24.38 6.52
N GLY A 117 20.02 -23.52 6.74
CA GLY A 117 20.17 -22.07 6.59
C GLY A 117 21.21 -21.45 7.54
N ARG A 118 21.36 -21.96 8.76
CA ARG A 118 22.36 -21.45 9.72
C ARG A 118 23.79 -21.66 9.22
N TYR A 119 24.07 -22.85 8.67
CA TYR A 119 25.36 -23.16 8.09
C TYR A 119 25.65 -22.26 6.88
N ALA A 120 24.66 -22.08 6.00
CA ALA A 120 24.78 -21.18 4.85
C ALA A 120 25.08 -19.72 5.26
N SER A 121 24.37 -19.21 6.28
CA SER A 121 24.62 -17.86 6.82
C SER A 121 26.03 -17.70 7.38
N GLN A 122 26.57 -18.75 8.02
CA GLN A 122 27.94 -18.74 8.54
C GLN A 122 28.97 -18.65 7.40
N LEU A 123 28.78 -19.37 6.29
CA LEU A 123 29.71 -19.30 5.15
C LEU A 123 29.76 -17.90 4.51
N VAL A 124 28.62 -17.23 4.39
CA VAL A 124 28.57 -15.84 3.88
C VAL A 124 29.29 -14.90 4.86
N LYS A 125 29.08 -15.06 6.17
CA LYS A 125 29.79 -14.29 7.21
C LYS A 125 31.32 -14.48 7.11
N ASP A 126 31.76 -15.72 6.89
CA ASP A 126 33.18 -16.02 6.72
C ASP A 126 33.73 -15.35 5.45
N GLY A 127 32.97 -15.35 4.35
CA GLY A 127 33.29 -14.62 3.12
C GLY A 127 33.43 -13.10 3.32
N VAL A 128 32.50 -12.47 4.05
CA VAL A 128 32.59 -11.05 4.45
C VAL A 128 33.87 -10.81 5.26
N SER A 129 34.13 -11.66 6.25
CA SER A 129 35.31 -11.53 7.13
C SER A 129 36.62 -11.69 6.36
N HIS A 130 36.66 -12.63 5.40
CA HIS A 130 37.80 -12.82 4.52
C HIS A 130 38.03 -11.61 3.61
N HIS A 131 36.98 -11.03 3.02
CA HIS A 131 37.14 -9.85 2.17
C HIS A 131 37.74 -8.66 2.93
N PHE A 132 37.18 -8.30 4.09
CA PHE A 132 37.71 -7.19 4.89
C PHE A 132 39.10 -7.49 5.44
N GLY A 133 39.28 -8.65 6.07
CA GLY A 133 40.52 -8.99 6.75
C GLY A 133 41.68 -9.33 5.79
N ARG A 134 41.46 -10.26 4.87
CA ARG A 134 42.53 -10.78 3.98
C ARG A 134 42.71 -9.94 2.73
N SER A 135 41.62 -9.54 2.06
CA SER A 135 41.72 -8.84 0.78
C SER A 135 42.01 -7.35 0.95
N LEU A 136 41.52 -6.72 2.01
CA LEU A 136 41.65 -5.27 2.23
C LEU A 136 42.53 -4.87 3.44
N GLY A 137 42.85 -5.81 4.35
CA GLY A 137 43.59 -5.48 5.58
C GLY A 137 42.83 -4.54 6.52
N MET A 138 41.49 -4.54 6.45
CA MET A 138 40.61 -3.67 7.22
C MET A 138 39.96 -4.41 8.39
N PRO A 139 39.48 -3.68 9.43
CA PRO A 139 38.65 -4.25 10.47
C PRO A 139 37.41 -4.95 9.88
N THR A 140 37.09 -6.13 10.40
CA THR A 140 35.91 -6.88 9.99
C THR A 140 34.65 -6.25 10.61
N PRO A 141 33.58 -6.04 9.83
CA PRO A 141 32.32 -5.53 10.35
C PRO A 141 31.70 -6.49 11.38
N SER A 142 30.93 -5.94 12.30
CA SER A 142 30.31 -6.69 13.39
C SER A 142 29.01 -7.39 12.97
N VAL A 143 28.58 -8.43 13.69
CA VAL A 143 27.28 -9.09 13.45
C VAL A 143 26.29 -8.63 14.52
N SER A 144 25.13 -8.13 14.09
CA SER A 144 24.05 -7.66 14.98
C SER A 144 22.74 -8.36 14.65
N PHE A 145 22.10 -8.99 15.65
CA PHE A 145 20.82 -9.69 15.46
C PHE A 145 19.60 -8.79 15.69
N SER A 146 19.75 -7.70 16.43
CA SER A 146 18.64 -6.81 16.82
C SER A 146 18.46 -5.65 15.84
N ASP A 147 19.54 -4.93 15.55
CA ASP A 147 19.56 -3.77 14.65
C ASP A 147 20.82 -3.78 13.79
N PRO A 148 20.89 -4.64 12.75
CA PRO A 148 21.97 -4.61 11.80
C PRO A 148 21.85 -3.41 10.86
N ASP A 149 22.99 -2.80 10.51
CA ASP A 149 23.02 -1.75 9.49
C ASP A 149 22.65 -2.28 8.10
N VAL A 150 23.07 -3.51 7.80
CA VAL A 150 22.82 -4.18 6.52
C VAL A 150 22.29 -5.58 6.74
N LYS A 151 21.18 -5.93 6.09
CA LYS A 151 20.67 -7.31 6.03
C LYS A 151 21.04 -7.93 4.70
N VAL A 152 21.70 -9.07 4.76
CA VAL A 152 22.08 -9.90 3.61
C VAL A 152 21.14 -11.11 3.60
N LEU A 153 20.48 -11.34 2.46
CA LEU A 153 19.63 -12.50 2.24
C LEU A 153 20.34 -13.44 1.27
N LEU A 154 20.54 -14.68 1.70
CA LEU A 154 21.05 -15.74 0.85
C LEU A 154 19.89 -16.63 0.42
N HIS A 155 19.68 -16.77 -0.88
CA HIS A 155 18.75 -17.74 -1.45
C HIS A 155 19.54 -18.86 -2.13
N VAL A 156 19.34 -20.10 -1.66
CA VAL A 156 19.97 -21.31 -2.18
C VAL A 156 18.90 -22.22 -2.75
N GLY A 157 19.03 -22.59 -4.03
CA GLY A 157 18.10 -23.50 -4.68
C GLY A 157 18.38 -23.64 -6.18
N GLY A 158 17.91 -24.75 -6.77
CA GLY A 158 18.09 -24.98 -8.21
C GLY A 158 19.55 -25.10 -8.66
N GLY A 159 20.46 -25.47 -7.76
CA GLY A 159 21.90 -25.55 -8.05
C GLY A 159 22.64 -24.22 -8.00
N GLU A 160 21.99 -23.12 -7.61
CA GLU A 160 22.59 -21.79 -7.54
C GLU A 160 22.40 -21.15 -6.15
N ALA A 161 23.31 -20.22 -5.83
CA ALA A 161 23.24 -19.33 -4.70
C ALA A 161 23.12 -17.88 -5.19
N ARG A 162 22.15 -17.15 -4.64
CA ARG A 162 21.97 -15.71 -4.86
C ARG A 162 22.13 -14.95 -3.56
N VAL A 163 23.04 -13.99 -3.55
CA VAL A 163 23.31 -13.10 -2.43
C VAL A 163 22.65 -11.76 -2.70
N LEU A 164 21.65 -11.44 -1.89
CA LEU A 164 20.83 -10.23 -1.99
C LEU A 164 21.13 -9.31 -0.79
N VAL A 165 21.19 -8.00 -0.99
CA VAL A 165 21.35 -7.01 0.09
C VAL A 165 20.08 -6.18 0.18
N ASP A 166 19.45 -6.14 1.36
CA ASP A 166 18.23 -5.35 1.60
C ASP A 166 18.55 -3.86 1.60
N ALA A 167 18.01 -3.12 0.64
CA ALA A 167 18.21 -1.69 0.50
C ALA A 167 17.25 -0.86 1.37
N VAL A 168 16.14 -1.45 1.82
CA VAL A 168 15.08 -0.73 2.54
C VAL A 168 15.21 -0.94 4.05
N GLY A 169 15.56 -2.15 4.48
CA GLY A 169 15.75 -2.53 5.90
C GLY A 169 14.50 -3.08 6.59
N GLY A 170 13.36 -3.00 5.92
CA GLY A 170 12.06 -3.51 6.36
C GLY A 170 11.09 -3.63 5.18
N ALA A 171 9.91 -4.19 5.42
CA ALA A 171 8.89 -4.30 4.37
C ALA A 171 8.38 -2.90 3.96
N THR A 172 8.52 -2.52 2.69
CA THR A 172 8.00 -1.25 2.15
C THR A 172 6.48 -1.12 2.32
N SER A 173 5.77 -2.25 2.41
CA SER A 173 4.33 -2.29 2.71
C SER A 173 3.97 -1.78 4.12
N ALA A 174 4.94 -1.56 5.00
CA ALA A 174 4.68 -0.94 6.29
C ALA A 174 4.21 0.52 6.15
N ARG A 175 4.56 1.21 5.04
CA ARG A 175 4.18 2.59 4.61
C ARG A 175 4.30 3.72 5.66
N ARG A 176 4.63 3.38 6.90
CA ARG A 176 4.85 4.22 8.09
C ARG A 176 3.69 5.12 8.54
N TYR A 177 2.58 5.17 7.82
CA TYR A 177 1.39 5.91 8.27
C TYR A 177 0.51 5.17 9.29
N ARG A 178 0.54 3.82 9.33
CA ARG A 178 -0.44 3.05 10.12
C ARG A 178 -0.40 3.37 11.61
N TYR A 179 -1.52 3.82 12.14
CA TYR A 179 -1.81 3.85 13.57
C TYR A 179 -2.43 2.50 14.01
N LYS A 180 -2.09 2.04 15.22
CA LYS A 180 -2.50 0.71 15.76
C LYS A 180 -2.30 -0.45 14.75
N PRO A 181 -1.07 -0.70 14.26
CA PRO A 181 -0.81 -1.72 13.23
C PRO A 181 -1.12 -3.17 13.65
N ALA A 182 -1.43 -3.39 14.94
CA ALA A 182 -1.89 -4.68 15.46
C ALA A 182 -3.33 -5.03 15.02
N ILE A 183 -4.13 -4.04 14.62
CA ILE A 183 -5.46 -4.28 14.07
C ILE A 183 -5.29 -4.86 12.66
N SER A 184 -5.88 -6.03 12.42
CA SER A 184 -5.83 -6.67 11.11
C SER A 184 -6.51 -5.80 10.05
N ASP A 185 -5.79 -5.53 8.98
CA ASP A 185 -6.29 -4.80 7.80
C ASP A 185 -5.64 -5.37 6.52
N ILE A 186 -6.20 -5.01 5.35
CA ILE A 186 -5.62 -5.36 4.04
C ILE A 186 -4.18 -4.83 3.95
N ASP A 187 -3.26 -5.53 3.27
CA ASP A 187 -1.90 -4.99 3.08
C ASP A 187 -1.92 -3.79 2.09
N PRO A 188 -1.16 -2.70 2.30
CA PRO A 188 -1.22 -1.54 1.40
C PRO A 188 -0.82 -1.86 -0.04
N THR A 189 0.11 -2.79 -0.27
CA THR A 189 0.47 -3.21 -1.64
C THR A 189 -0.69 -3.94 -2.33
N VAL A 190 -1.51 -4.66 -1.57
CA VAL A 190 -2.72 -5.31 -2.09
C VAL A 190 -3.81 -4.27 -2.35
N ALA A 191 -3.98 -3.28 -1.46
CA ALA A 191 -4.90 -2.16 -1.70
C ALA A 191 -4.55 -1.38 -2.97
N VAL A 192 -3.27 -1.09 -3.20
CA VAL A 192 -2.79 -0.45 -4.43
C VAL A 192 -3.07 -1.33 -5.65
N ALA A 193 -2.90 -2.64 -5.55
CA ALA A 193 -3.23 -3.54 -6.66
C ALA A 193 -4.72 -3.50 -7.01
N LEU A 194 -5.62 -3.44 -6.02
CA LEU A 194 -7.06 -3.25 -6.26
C LEU A 194 -7.32 -1.94 -7.00
N LEU A 195 -6.65 -0.85 -6.61
CA LEU A 195 -6.76 0.45 -7.26
C LEU A 195 -6.23 0.44 -8.70
N HIS A 196 -5.18 -0.33 -8.98
CA HIS A 196 -4.71 -0.58 -10.35
C HIS A 196 -5.75 -1.31 -11.19
N ASP A 197 -6.33 -2.38 -10.64
CA ASP A 197 -7.21 -3.26 -11.41
C ASP A 197 -8.57 -2.62 -11.71
N ILE A 198 -9.05 -1.68 -10.88
CA ILE A 198 -10.21 -0.84 -11.23
C ILE A 198 -9.87 0.28 -12.22
N GLY A 199 -8.59 0.55 -12.45
CA GLY A 199 -8.13 1.65 -13.30
C GLY A 199 -8.16 3.01 -12.60
N PHE A 200 -8.18 3.03 -11.26
CA PHE A 200 -7.95 4.27 -10.50
C PHE A 200 -6.51 4.74 -10.70
N ALA A 201 -5.54 3.82 -10.65
CA ALA A 201 -4.13 4.14 -10.86
C ALA A 201 -3.83 4.74 -12.25
N SER A 202 -4.53 4.29 -13.30
CA SER A 202 -4.35 4.81 -14.65
C SER A 202 -4.87 6.24 -14.85
N LEU A 203 -5.75 6.73 -13.97
CA LEU A 203 -6.18 8.13 -13.97
C LEU A 203 -5.16 9.05 -13.28
N HIS A 204 -4.31 8.47 -12.42
CA HIS A 204 -3.26 9.16 -11.71
C HIS A 204 -1.90 8.60 -12.16
N THR A 205 -1.65 8.62 -13.48
CA THR A 205 -0.38 8.19 -14.06
C THR A 205 0.78 8.84 -13.31
N SER A 206 1.83 8.06 -13.08
CA SER A 206 3.03 8.52 -12.38
C SER A 206 3.50 9.86 -12.97
N HIS A 207 3.32 10.94 -12.19
CA HIS A 207 3.86 12.27 -12.50
C HIS A 207 5.35 12.38 -12.16
N SER A 208 5.95 11.25 -11.80
CA SER A 208 7.34 11.04 -11.52
C SER A 208 7.94 10.17 -12.62
N ASP A 209 9.01 10.64 -13.27
CA ASP A 209 9.78 9.90 -14.27
C ASP A 209 11.23 9.72 -13.79
N LEU A 210 11.68 8.46 -13.79
CA LEU A 210 13.05 8.09 -13.47
C LEU A 210 14.07 8.87 -14.33
N ASN A 211 13.79 9.10 -15.61
CA ASN A 211 14.72 9.77 -16.52
C ASN A 211 14.88 11.26 -16.18
N GLU A 212 13.81 11.90 -15.69
CA GLU A 212 13.88 13.28 -15.19
C GLU A 212 14.75 13.36 -13.93
N TYR A 213 14.54 12.47 -12.97
CA TYR A 213 15.39 12.39 -11.78
C TYR A 213 16.86 12.08 -12.11
N GLU A 214 17.12 11.17 -13.05
CA GLU A 214 18.49 10.85 -13.48
C GLU A 214 19.18 12.07 -14.13
N ARG A 215 18.45 12.86 -14.95
CA ARG A 215 18.93 14.13 -15.52
C ARG A 215 19.25 15.18 -14.45
N LEU A 216 18.36 15.36 -13.47
CA LEU A 216 18.59 16.26 -12.32
C LEU A 216 19.87 15.87 -11.56
N CYS A 217 20.21 14.59 -11.53
CA CYS A 217 21.42 14.12 -10.85
C CYS A 217 22.71 14.28 -11.69
N THR A 218 22.64 14.25 -13.02
CA THR A 218 23.81 14.42 -13.90
C THR A 218 24.17 15.87 -14.18
N GLY A 219 23.29 16.83 -13.88
CA GLY A 219 23.59 18.25 -14.06
C GLY A 219 23.60 18.71 -15.53
N MET A 220 22.90 18.00 -16.42
CA MET A 220 22.52 18.58 -17.70
C MET A 220 21.51 19.69 -17.41
N SER A 221 21.84 20.92 -17.81
CA SER A 221 21.40 22.18 -17.22
C SER A 221 19.88 22.41 -17.16
N GLU A 222 19.52 23.21 -16.17
CA GLU A 222 18.19 23.77 -15.85
C GLU A 222 17.66 24.78 -16.90
N ASP A 223 18.18 24.79 -18.13
CA ASP A 223 17.73 25.71 -19.19
C ASP A 223 16.47 25.24 -19.94
N GLY A 224 15.85 24.13 -19.51
CA GLY A 224 14.78 23.48 -20.26
C GLY A 224 13.43 23.30 -19.55
N ILE A 225 13.30 23.65 -18.26
CA ILE A 225 12.06 23.39 -17.49
C ILE A 225 11.35 24.69 -17.08
N ALA A 226 11.97 25.85 -17.28
CA ALA A 226 11.36 27.17 -17.04
C ALA A 226 11.29 28.01 -18.33
N SER A 227 10.55 27.58 -19.35
CA SER A 227 10.18 28.47 -20.47
C SER A 227 8.77 28.27 -21.03
N VAL A 228 7.92 27.45 -20.38
CA VAL A 228 6.49 27.41 -20.69
C VAL A 228 5.70 27.95 -19.50
N ARG A 229 5.74 29.29 -19.36
CA ARG A 229 4.66 30.20 -18.89
C ARG A 229 5.24 31.42 -18.16
N GLY A 230 5.11 32.59 -18.79
CA GLY A 230 4.87 33.85 -18.07
C GLY A 230 6.00 34.88 -18.07
N ASN A 231 6.01 35.70 -19.13
CA ASN A 231 6.41 37.10 -19.26
C ASN A 231 7.32 37.77 -18.20
N GLU A 232 8.46 38.21 -18.72
CA GLU A 232 9.15 39.49 -18.50
C GLU A 232 8.50 40.48 -17.52
N HIS A 233 9.20 40.80 -16.44
CA HIS A 233 9.44 42.19 -16.04
C HIS A 233 10.87 42.33 -15.50
N GLN A 234 11.61 43.20 -16.17
CA GLN A 234 12.99 43.59 -15.94
C GLN A 234 13.02 44.75 -14.95
N MET A 235 13.88 44.72 -13.92
CA MET A 235 14.53 45.92 -13.37
C MET A 235 15.66 45.58 -12.37
N ASP A 236 16.87 45.84 -12.85
CA ASP A 236 18.03 46.51 -12.25
C ASP A 236 18.71 46.09 -10.92
N ALA A 237 20.03 45.98 -11.09
CA ALA A 237 21.16 45.78 -10.18
C ALA A 237 21.29 46.74 -8.99
N ALA A 238 21.89 46.25 -7.89
CA ALA A 238 23.17 46.74 -7.34
C ALA A 238 23.59 45.95 -6.07
N SER A 239 24.91 45.86 -5.89
CA SER A 239 25.69 44.96 -5.01
C SER A 239 25.82 45.41 -3.52
N PRO A 240 26.87 45.03 -2.74
CA PRO A 240 26.82 43.99 -1.69
C PRO A 240 27.25 44.51 -0.29
N CYS A 241 27.16 43.66 0.76
CA CYS A 241 28.20 43.44 1.80
C CYS A 241 27.67 42.78 3.10
N HIS A 242 28.57 42.01 3.72
CA HIS A 242 28.45 41.13 4.90
C HIS A 242 28.32 41.88 6.27
N PRO A 243 28.68 41.28 7.44
CA PRO A 243 27.85 40.41 8.29
C PRO A 243 27.79 40.91 9.75
N ALA A 244 26.82 40.49 10.56
CA ALA A 244 27.02 40.47 12.02
C ALA A 244 25.98 39.60 12.73
N ALA A 245 26.48 38.71 13.57
CA ALA A 245 25.76 38.04 14.63
C ALA A 245 25.19 39.06 15.64
N THR A 246 24.11 38.71 16.34
CA THR A 246 24.08 38.56 17.82
C THR A 246 22.67 38.15 18.29
N LYS A 247 22.67 37.28 19.30
CA LYS A 247 21.57 36.77 20.12
C LYS A 247 20.68 37.87 20.75
N LEU A 248 19.42 37.53 20.96
CA LEU A 248 18.59 37.64 22.20
C LEU A 248 17.12 37.85 21.78
N ARG A 249 16.24 36.88 22.05
CA ARG A 249 15.35 36.76 23.23
C ARG A 249 14.20 37.77 23.24
N SER A 250 13.01 37.18 23.40
CA SER A 250 11.64 37.67 23.46
C SER A 250 11.40 38.88 24.37
N PRO A 251 10.25 39.56 24.19
CA PRO A 251 9.13 39.36 25.12
C PRO A 251 7.77 39.25 24.38
N GLU A 252 6.88 38.32 24.72
CA GLU A 252 5.86 38.38 25.78
C GLU A 252 4.87 39.54 25.71
N CYS A 253 3.60 39.15 25.54
CA CYS A 253 2.37 39.95 25.52
C CYS A 253 2.11 40.68 26.84
N PRO A 254 1.17 41.63 26.82
CA PRO A 254 0.21 41.76 27.90
C PRO A 254 -1.26 41.64 27.42
N LEU A 255 -2.02 40.92 28.24
CA LEU A 255 -3.47 40.90 28.33
C LEU A 255 -3.99 42.22 28.92
N ALA A 256 -5.19 42.66 28.53
CA ALA A 256 -6.27 43.06 29.44
C ALA A 256 -7.50 43.58 28.68
N ASP A 257 -8.67 43.07 29.10
CA ASP A 257 -9.97 43.73 29.31
C ASP A 257 -10.60 44.54 28.16
N GLY A 258 -11.88 44.42 27.82
CA GLY A 258 -13.05 43.97 28.58
C GLY A 258 -14.19 44.98 28.34
N SER A 259 -15.41 44.47 28.16
CA SER A 259 -16.72 45.15 28.18
C SER A 259 -17.33 45.76 26.89
N ASN A 260 -18.31 45.01 26.37
CA ASN A 260 -19.70 45.37 26.07
C ASN A 260 -20.04 46.76 25.48
N ILE A 261 -20.82 46.77 24.39
CA ILE A 261 -22.15 47.41 24.27
C ILE A 261 -22.87 46.82 23.04
N ALA A 262 -24.15 46.50 23.22
CA ALA A 262 -25.10 46.04 22.21
C ALA A 262 -25.90 47.21 21.61
N SER A 263 -26.31 47.11 20.34
CA SER A 263 -27.59 47.63 19.77
C SER A 263 -27.53 47.52 18.22
N GLN A 264 -28.38 46.68 17.62
CA GLN A 264 -29.66 46.99 16.97
C GLN A 264 -29.58 47.59 15.55
N SER A 265 -29.98 46.76 14.59
CA SER A 265 -30.85 47.01 13.41
C SER A 265 -30.68 48.28 12.56
N SER A 266 -30.51 48.10 11.24
CA SER A 266 -31.48 48.54 10.21
C SER A 266 -30.94 48.35 8.77
N ASP A 267 -31.68 47.60 7.95
CA ASP A 267 -31.76 47.83 6.50
C ASP A 267 -32.64 49.08 6.25
N PRO A 268 -32.43 49.83 5.15
CA PRO A 268 -33.26 49.60 3.97
C PRO A 268 -32.59 49.85 2.59
N CYS A 269 -32.85 48.91 1.68
CA CYS A 269 -33.35 49.07 0.30
C CYS A 269 -33.07 50.32 -0.58
N THR A 270 -32.68 49.99 -1.82
CA THR A 270 -33.11 50.50 -3.16
C THR A 270 -32.25 51.50 -3.95
N GLY A 271 -31.94 51.10 -5.19
CA GLY A 271 -31.31 51.92 -6.24
C GLY A 271 -30.97 51.12 -7.50
N PHE A 272 -31.99 50.75 -8.28
CA PHE A 272 -31.87 50.11 -9.61
C PHE A 272 -31.16 51.01 -10.63
N THR A 273 -30.32 50.42 -11.49
CA THR A 273 -30.37 50.66 -12.95
C THR A 273 -29.87 49.43 -13.70
N LYS A 274 -30.60 49.09 -14.77
CA LYS A 274 -30.51 47.88 -15.58
C LYS A 274 -30.24 48.36 -17.01
N LEU A 275 -29.21 47.87 -17.69
CA LEU A 275 -29.12 48.00 -19.15
C LEU A 275 -28.42 46.78 -19.78
N HIS A 276 -29.27 45.98 -20.42
CA HIS A 276 -29.11 45.14 -21.61
C HIS A 276 -27.87 44.26 -21.84
N SER A 277 -28.17 42.96 -21.84
CA SER A 277 -27.49 41.88 -22.58
C SER A 277 -27.59 42.06 -24.10
N PRO A 278 -26.72 41.37 -24.85
CA PRO A 278 -27.24 40.49 -25.90
C PRO A 278 -26.84 39.03 -25.62
N SER A 279 -27.84 38.17 -25.76
CA SER A 279 -27.75 36.72 -25.85
C SER A 279 -26.93 36.29 -27.07
N ASN A 280 -26.05 35.29 -26.91
CA ASN A 280 -26.17 34.04 -27.68
C ASN A 280 -25.25 32.92 -27.18
N SER A 281 -25.85 31.73 -27.20
CA SER A 281 -25.29 30.38 -27.21
C SER A 281 -24.44 29.91 -26.02
N ALA A 282 -25.14 29.25 -25.11
CA ALA A 282 -24.79 27.97 -24.50
C ALA A 282 -23.50 27.29 -25.02
N SER A 283 -22.49 27.25 -24.17
CA SER A 283 -21.79 26.00 -23.88
C SER A 283 -21.72 25.90 -22.37
N ASP A 284 -22.70 25.19 -21.82
CA ASP A 284 -22.69 24.59 -20.50
C ASP A 284 -21.36 23.86 -20.32
N LYS A 285 -20.37 24.50 -19.68
CA LYS A 285 -19.17 23.82 -19.21
C LYS A 285 -19.61 23.01 -18.00
N THR A 286 -20.21 21.87 -18.30
CA THR A 286 -20.26 20.72 -17.43
C THR A 286 -18.83 20.44 -16.97
N ILE A 287 -18.50 20.88 -15.76
CA ILE A 287 -17.28 20.45 -15.08
C ILE A 287 -17.50 18.95 -14.86
N ALA A 288 -16.85 18.14 -15.70
CA ALA A 288 -16.88 16.69 -15.57
C ALA A 288 -16.48 16.30 -14.13
N PRO A 289 -17.10 15.27 -13.53
CA PRO A 289 -16.70 14.80 -12.20
C PRO A 289 -15.20 14.50 -12.21
N THR A 290 -14.47 15.09 -11.26
CA THR A 290 -13.02 14.97 -11.21
C THR A 290 -12.60 13.50 -11.09
N ASP A 291 -11.62 13.12 -11.91
CA ASP A 291 -10.93 11.84 -11.81
C ASP A 291 -10.37 11.70 -10.38
N GLY A 292 -11.03 10.98 -9.46
CA GLY A 292 -10.47 10.85 -8.10
C GLY A 292 -11.34 10.32 -6.95
N SER A 293 -12.67 10.21 -7.11
CA SER A 293 -13.51 9.76 -5.97
C SER A 293 -13.55 8.25 -5.78
N VAL A 294 -13.37 7.79 -4.54
CA VAL A 294 -13.45 6.38 -4.11
C VAL A 294 -14.35 6.26 -2.89
N VAL A 295 -15.30 5.33 -2.93
CA VAL A 295 -16.13 4.97 -1.77
C VAL A 295 -15.75 3.57 -1.31
N ASP A 296 -15.44 3.39 -0.03
CA ASP A 296 -15.26 2.07 0.59
C ASP A 296 -16.31 1.86 1.70
N LEU A 297 -17.26 0.95 1.45
CA LEU A 297 -18.40 0.69 2.34
C LEU A 297 -18.02 -0.09 3.61
N PHE A 298 -16.82 -0.66 3.66
CA PHE A 298 -16.31 -1.47 4.76
C PHE A 298 -14.84 -1.15 4.97
N CYS A 299 -14.53 0.14 5.10
CA CYS A 299 -13.17 0.66 4.90
C CYS A 299 -12.15 0.16 5.92
N GLY A 300 -12.58 -0.48 7.01
CA GLY A 300 -11.67 -0.97 8.04
C GLY A 300 -10.83 0.16 8.62
N CYS A 301 -9.50 -0.02 8.65
CA CYS A 301 -8.58 1.03 9.07
C CYS A 301 -8.24 2.01 7.94
N GLY A 302 -8.99 2.00 6.84
CA GLY A 302 -8.91 2.97 5.74
C GLY A 302 -7.77 2.75 4.76
N THR A 303 -7.05 1.62 4.80
CA THR A 303 -5.86 1.42 3.96
C THR A 303 -6.10 1.70 2.48
N VAL A 304 -7.23 1.27 1.92
CA VAL A 304 -7.56 1.50 0.51
C VAL A 304 -7.78 2.99 0.21
N LEU A 305 -8.52 3.69 1.07
CA LEU A 305 -8.80 5.13 0.92
C LEU A 305 -7.53 5.97 1.07
N ILE A 306 -6.67 5.62 2.03
CA ILE A 306 -5.40 6.33 2.28
C ILE A 306 -4.46 6.18 1.09
N GLU A 307 -4.29 4.96 0.56
CA GLU A 307 -3.44 4.74 -0.62
C GLU A 307 -4.01 5.45 -1.86
N ALA A 308 -5.35 5.43 -2.05
CA ALA A 308 -5.99 6.16 -3.14
C ALA A 308 -5.79 7.68 -3.03
N ALA A 309 -5.95 8.24 -1.82
CA ALA A 309 -5.73 9.66 -1.57
C ALA A 309 -4.25 10.05 -1.76
N MET A 310 -3.30 9.23 -1.30
CA MET A 310 -1.88 9.47 -1.54
C MET A 310 -1.52 9.39 -3.03
N MET A 311 -2.15 8.51 -3.79
CA MET A 311 -1.98 8.43 -5.26
C MET A 311 -2.50 9.70 -5.93
N ALA A 312 -3.72 10.12 -5.61
CA ALA A 312 -4.34 11.31 -6.20
C ALA A 312 -3.58 12.61 -5.84
N ALA A 313 -3.10 12.71 -4.59
CA ALA A 313 -2.28 13.83 -4.11
C ALA A 313 -0.81 13.75 -4.58
N ARG A 314 -0.42 12.71 -5.31
CA ARG A 314 0.95 12.47 -5.81
C ARG A 314 2.00 12.36 -4.69
N ILE A 315 1.59 11.90 -3.51
CA ILE A 315 2.47 11.71 -2.36
C ILE A 315 3.20 10.38 -2.52
N ALA A 316 4.51 10.42 -2.77
CA ALA A 316 5.34 9.23 -2.86
C ALA A 316 5.32 8.43 -1.53
N PRO A 317 5.11 7.11 -1.53
CA PRO A 317 5.00 6.34 -0.29
C PRO A 317 6.29 6.35 0.55
N GLY A 318 7.45 6.55 -0.09
CA GLY A 318 8.74 6.66 0.57
C GLY A 318 8.95 7.95 1.37
N SER A 319 8.15 9.01 1.14
CA SER A 319 8.28 10.28 1.86
C SER A 319 7.92 10.15 3.35
N LEU A 320 7.13 9.14 3.70
CA LEU A 320 6.73 8.84 5.07
C LEU A 320 7.80 8.05 5.85
N TRP A 321 8.88 7.63 5.18
CA TRP A 321 9.97 6.90 5.82
C TRP A 321 10.98 7.87 6.41
N SER A 322 11.33 7.66 7.68
CA SER A 322 12.37 8.46 8.35
C SER A 322 13.77 8.14 7.85
N SER A 323 14.01 6.89 7.44
CA SER A 323 15.28 6.44 6.88
C SER A 323 15.12 5.14 6.11
N PHE A 324 16.10 4.83 5.26
CA PHE A 324 16.23 3.58 4.51
C PHE A 324 17.58 2.92 4.81
N ALA A 325 17.66 1.58 4.73
CA ALA A 325 18.91 0.86 4.97
C ALA A 325 20.04 1.26 4.01
N PHE A 326 19.74 1.62 2.76
CA PHE A 326 20.75 2.09 1.82
C PHE A 326 21.52 3.33 2.28
N GLN A 327 21.00 4.11 3.24
CA GLN A 327 21.71 5.26 3.81
C GLN A 327 22.89 4.84 4.69
N LYS A 328 22.88 3.59 5.15
CA LYS A 328 23.97 2.97 5.89
C LYS A 328 24.98 2.26 4.98
N PHE A 329 24.73 2.18 3.67
CA PHE A 329 25.66 1.56 2.72
C PHE A 329 26.96 2.35 2.62
N GLY A 330 28.05 1.65 2.28
CA GLY A 330 29.34 2.29 2.04
C GLY A 330 29.32 3.23 0.84
N ILE A 331 28.53 2.92 -0.19
CA ILE A 331 28.38 3.73 -1.42
C ILE A 331 27.24 4.75 -1.35
N TYR A 332 26.66 5.01 -0.18
CA TYR A 332 25.55 5.95 -0.06
C TYR A 332 25.91 7.33 -0.63
N ASP A 333 25.09 7.82 -1.57
CA ASP A 333 25.20 9.15 -2.15
C ASP A 333 24.06 10.03 -1.62
N ASP A 334 24.36 10.77 -0.56
CA ASP A 334 23.44 11.69 0.09
C ASP A 334 22.98 12.82 -0.84
N VAL A 335 23.82 13.25 -1.79
CA VAL A 335 23.47 14.34 -2.71
C VAL A 335 22.39 13.87 -3.67
N SER A 336 22.55 12.69 -4.29
CA SER A 336 21.52 12.12 -5.17
C SER A 336 20.23 11.83 -4.39
N PHE A 337 20.32 11.30 -3.16
CA PHE A 337 19.11 11.02 -2.39
C PHE A 337 18.35 12.29 -1.97
N ARG A 338 19.04 13.36 -1.53
CA ARG A 338 18.38 14.65 -1.26
C ARG A 338 17.75 15.26 -2.51
N ARG A 339 18.36 15.09 -3.68
CA ARG A 339 17.75 15.49 -4.96
C ARG A 339 16.46 14.73 -5.24
N LEU A 340 16.43 13.41 -4.97
CA LEU A 340 15.20 12.61 -5.08
C LEU A 340 14.10 13.12 -4.16
N GLN A 341 14.43 13.45 -2.91
CA GLN A 341 13.46 13.98 -1.95
C GLN A 341 12.86 15.31 -2.42
N ARG A 342 13.69 16.23 -2.94
CA ARG A 342 13.22 17.50 -3.53
C ARG A 342 12.38 17.27 -4.77
N TYR A 343 12.81 16.37 -5.66
CA TYR A 343 12.05 15.97 -6.84
C TYR A 343 10.65 15.49 -6.46
N ALA A 344 10.56 14.57 -5.51
CA ALA A 344 9.28 14.03 -5.05
C ALA A 344 8.39 15.09 -4.37
N ALA A 345 8.98 16.00 -3.59
CA ALA A 345 8.26 17.12 -3.01
C ALA A 345 7.67 18.03 -4.10
N GLY A 346 8.42 18.30 -5.18
CA GLY A 346 7.93 19.06 -6.34
C GLY A 346 6.82 18.38 -7.14
N THR A 347 6.76 17.04 -7.13
CA THR A 347 5.67 16.29 -7.78
C THR A 347 4.39 16.22 -6.95
N THR A 348 4.47 16.44 -5.64
CA THR A 348 3.32 16.39 -4.72
C THR A 348 2.40 17.59 -4.99
N LEU A 349 1.08 17.37 -5.00
CA LEU A 349 0.13 18.48 -5.20
C LEU A 349 0.17 19.46 -4.02
N PRO A 350 0.39 20.77 -4.26
CA PRO A 350 0.23 21.78 -3.23
C PRO A 350 -1.21 21.82 -2.72
N LYS A 351 -1.41 21.94 -1.40
CA LYS A 351 -2.76 21.89 -0.81
C LYS A 351 -3.69 23.00 -1.28
N ASP A 352 -3.13 24.15 -1.63
CA ASP A 352 -3.81 25.33 -2.15
C ASP A 352 -4.10 25.26 -3.67
N SER A 353 -3.54 24.27 -4.38
CA SER A 353 -3.80 24.09 -5.81
C SER A 353 -5.25 23.67 -6.08
N GLU A 354 -5.82 24.16 -7.19
CA GLU A 354 -7.17 23.77 -7.64
C GLU A 354 -7.33 22.25 -7.78
N ALA A 355 -6.28 21.58 -8.27
CA ALA A 355 -6.26 20.12 -8.38
C ALA A 355 -6.41 19.44 -7.01
N TYR A 356 -5.68 19.89 -5.98
CA TYR A 356 -5.82 19.32 -4.63
C TYR A 356 -7.17 19.65 -4.01
N GLN A 357 -7.63 20.90 -4.16
CA GLN A 357 -8.93 21.34 -3.64
C GLN A 357 -10.09 20.52 -4.22
N SER A 358 -9.98 20.08 -5.48
CA SER A 358 -10.99 19.23 -6.12
C SER A 358 -11.07 17.79 -5.57
N LEU A 359 -10.09 17.38 -4.75
CA LEU A 359 -10.06 16.06 -4.10
C LEU A 359 -10.68 16.07 -2.68
N LEU A 360 -11.08 17.24 -2.17
CA LEU A 360 -11.51 17.39 -0.78
C LEU A 360 -12.79 16.60 -0.47
N GLY A 361 -12.59 15.50 0.26
CA GLY A 361 -13.67 14.61 0.67
C GLY A 361 -14.15 13.66 -0.41
N SER A 362 -13.36 13.48 -1.47
CA SER A 362 -13.62 12.53 -2.56
C SER A 362 -13.40 11.07 -2.13
N PHE A 363 -12.72 10.83 -1.00
CA PHE A 363 -12.43 9.50 -0.46
C PHE A 363 -13.34 9.19 0.73
N VAL A 364 -14.39 8.42 0.50
CA VAL A 364 -15.46 8.18 1.49
C VAL A 364 -15.36 6.79 2.08
N GLY A 365 -15.37 6.70 3.40
CA GLY A 365 -15.30 5.44 4.14
C GLY A 365 -16.49 5.25 5.07
N ILE A 366 -17.04 4.03 5.09
CA ILE A 366 -18.02 3.59 6.09
C ILE A 366 -17.42 2.41 6.85
N GLU A 367 -17.46 2.48 8.18
CA GLU A 367 -17.07 1.36 9.03
C GLU A 367 -17.86 1.38 10.34
N SER A 368 -18.36 0.22 10.73
CA SER A 368 -19.17 0.04 11.95
C SER A 368 -18.35 0.17 13.24
N CYS A 369 -17.09 -0.25 13.20
CA CYS A 369 -16.22 -0.35 14.36
C CYS A 369 -15.46 0.95 14.61
N TRP A 370 -15.77 1.63 15.72
CA TRP A 370 -15.08 2.86 16.13
C TRP A 370 -13.56 2.70 16.20
N GLU A 371 -13.05 1.60 16.75
CA GLU A 371 -11.60 1.40 16.89
C GLU A 371 -10.87 1.44 15.53
N LYS A 372 -11.52 0.94 14.48
CA LYS A 372 -10.99 0.99 13.12
C LYS A 372 -11.18 2.35 12.46
N VAL A 373 -12.32 3.02 12.69
CA VAL A 373 -12.55 4.41 12.24
C VAL A 373 -11.49 5.33 12.84
N GLU A 374 -11.24 5.22 14.14
CA GLU A 374 -10.18 5.94 14.83
C GLU A 374 -8.81 5.61 14.23
N ALA A 375 -8.51 4.32 14.00
CA ALA A 375 -7.28 3.90 13.34
C ALA A 375 -7.12 4.51 11.94
N CYS A 376 -8.21 4.61 11.17
CA CYS A 376 -8.25 5.24 9.86
C CYS A 376 -7.92 6.73 9.93
N LEU A 377 -8.58 7.49 10.81
CA LEU A 377 -8.39 8.94 10.91
C LEU A 377 -6.94 9.30 11.29
N TYR A 378 -6.38 8.66 12.32
CA TYR A 378 -4.97 8.90 12.70
C TYR A 378 -3.99 8.40 11.65
N SER A 379 -4.32 7.32 10.93
CA SER A 379 -3.49 6.82 9.83
C SER A 379 -3.48 7.79 8.64
N ALA A 380 -4.64 8.37 8.30
CA ALA A 380 -4.79 9.36 7.25
C ALA A 380 -4.09 10.69 7.61
N GLU A 381 -4.13 11.08 8.89
CA GLU A 381 -3.38 12.24 9.40
C GLU A 381 -1.86 12.04 9.22
N ARG A 382 -1.34 10.87 9.63
CA ARG A 382 0.08 10.52 9.45
C ARG A 382 0.50 10.43 7.99
N ALA A 383 -0.42 10.05 7.10
CA ALA A 383 -0.20 10.05 5.65
C ALA A 383 -0.34 11.43 5.01
N GLY A 384 -0.82 12.45 5.74
CA GLY A 384 -1.01 13.81 5.24
C GLY A 384 -2.24 14.01 4.34
N VAL A 385 -3.22 13.09 4.41
CA VAL A 385 -4.40 13.05 3.52
C VAL A 385 -5.74 13.08 4.24
N LEU A 386 -5.76 13.34 5.56
CA LEU A 386 -6.99 13.33 6.37
C LEU A 386 -8.10 14.25 5.80
N ASP A 387 -7.72 15.43 5.32
CA ASP A 387 -8.61 16.42 4.71
C ASP A 387 -9.25 15.95 3.40
N LEU A 388 -8.64 14.97 2.73
CA LEU A 388 -9.20 14.35 1.52
C LEU A 388 -10.25 13.27 1.85
N LEU A 389 -10.28 12.79 3.10
CA LEU A 389 -11.15 11.68 3.52
C LEU A 389 -12.43 12.17 4.20
N ARG A 390 -13.54 11.45 3.96
CA ARG A 390 -14.78 11.53 4.74
C ARG A 390 -15.13 10.15 5.27
N VAL A 391 -14.81 9.89 6.53
CA VAL A 391 -15.07 8.61 7.18
C VAL A 391 -16.26 8.73 8.12
N THR A 392 -17.16 7.76 8.12
CA THR A 392 -18.35 7.74 8.98
C THR A 392 -18.49 6.41 9.69
N GLN A 393 -18.75 6.49 10.99
CA GLN A 393 -19.06 5.32 11.78
C GLN A 393 -20.52 4.90 11.55
N SER A 394 -20.75 3.80 10.84
CA SER A 394 -22.08 3.25 10.56
C SER A 394 -22.00 1.79 10.11
N ASP A 395 -23.07 1.02 10.33
CA ASP A 395 -23.19 -0.35 9.83
C ASP A 395 -23.95 -0.32 8.51
N TYR A 396 -23.24 -0.27 7.38
CA TYR A 396 -23.85 -0.21 6.04
C TYR A 396 -24.93 -1.29 5.81
N LEU A 397 -24.82 -2.47 6.43
CA LEU A 397 -25.81 -3.54 6.23
C LEU A 397 -27.13 -3.29 6.96
N LYS A 398 -27.12 -2.51 8.04
CA LYS A 398 -28.32 -2.12 8.80
C LYS A 398 -28.82 -0.76 8.39
N ASP A 399 -27.89 0.17 8.28
CA ASP A 399 -28.14 1.59 8.10
C ASP A 399 -28.31 1.93 6.61
N GLY A 400 -27.75 1.12 5.72
CA GLY A 400 -27.59 1.51 4.33
C GLY A 400 -26.77 2.80 4.23
N LEU A 401 -26.99 3.57 3.17
CA LEU A 401 -26.46 4.92 3.03
C LEU A 401 -27.48 5.92 3.58
N TYR A 402 -27.51 6.14 4.91
CA TYR A 402 -28.31 7.21 5.52
C TYR A 402 -27.70 8.59 5.22
N THR A 403 -28.13 9.18 4.10
CA THR A 403 -28.55 10.59 3.90
C THR A 403 -27.70 11.80 4.35
N SER A 404 -26.53 11.68 4.99
CA SER A 404 -25.57 12.81 5.09
C SER A 404 -24.49 12.77 4.00
N HIS A 405 -24.13 11.57 3.53
CA HIS A 405 -23.30 11.33 2.33
C HIS A 405 -24.07 11.50 1.02
N ARG A 406 -25.34 11.95 1.06
CA ARG A 406 -26.08 12.45 -0.11
C ARG A 406 -25.52 13.77 -0.63
N SER A 407 -24.20 13.98 -0.54
CA SER A 407 -23.49 15.17 -0.97
C SER A 407 -23.55 15.31 -2.49
N ARG A 408 -24.73 15.69 -3.00
CA ARG A 408 -24.89 16.68 -4.06
C ARG A 408 -24.37 18.03 -3.54
N ARG A 409 -23.10 18.10 -3.17
CA ARG A 409 -22.39 19.36 -3.37
C ARG A 409 -22.07 19.33 -4.86
N ASN A 410 -22.85 20.08 -5.63
CA ASN A 410 -22.63 20.30 -7.06
C ASN A 410 -22.78 19.08 -8.00
N GLY A 411 -23.54 18.05 -7.62
CA GLY A 411 -23.81 16.93 -8.54
C GLY A 411 -22.61 16.00 -8.80
N GLU A 412 -21.59 16.03 -7.93
CA GLU A 412 -20.42 15.15 -8.05
C GLU A 412 -20.81 13.66 -7.97
N ARG A 413 -20.48 12.92 -9.03
CA ARG A 413 -20.77 11.50 -9.18
C ARG A 413 -19.60 10.67 -8.67
N TRP A 414 -19.90 9.57 -7.98
CA TRP A 414 -18.90 8.58 -7.59
C TRP A 414 -18.36 7.86 -8.82
N ARG A 415 -17.03 7.76 -8.91
CA ARG A 415 -16.39 7.02 -10.01
C ARG A 415 -16.03 5.59 -9.62
N TYR A 416 -15.62 5.39 -8.37
CA TYR A 416 -15.22 4.08 -7.86
C TYR A 416 -15.95 3.72 -6.57
N LEU A 417 -16.46 2.50 -6.49
CA LEU A 417 -17.04 1.89 -5.30
C LEU A 417 -16.25 0.63 -4.94
N ILE A 418 -15.90 0.47 -3.68
CA ILE A 418 -15.21 -0.70 -3.12
C ILE A 418 -16.09 -1.21 -1.98
N ALA A 419 -16.42 -2.49 -2.04
CA ALA A 419 -17.17 -3.15 -0.98
C ALA A 419 -16.38 -4.36 -0.49
N GLN A 420 -15.91 -4.30 0.75
CA GLN A 420 -15.25 -5.43 1.39
C GLN A 420 -16.25 -6.28 2.17
N LEU A 421 -16.34 -7.55 1.80
CA LEU A 421 -17.17 -8.53 2.48
C LEU A 421 -16.48 -8.93 3.79
N PRO A 422 -17.19 -8.86 4.93
CA PRO A 422 -16.65 -9.33 6.19
C PRO A 422 -16.41 -10.84 6.17
N ARG A 423 -15.54 -11.32 7.07
CA ARG A 423 -15.15 -12.73 7.12
C ARG A 423 -16.38 -13.63 7.37
N LEU A 424 -16.63 -14.57 6.46
CA LEU A 424 -17.49 -15.72 6.71
C LEU A 424 -16.69 -16.77 7.50
N LYS A 425 -17.27 -17.30 8.58
CA LYS A 425 -16.82 -18.57 9.17
C LYS A 425 -17.79 -19.64 8.69
N CYS A 426 -17.44 -20.35 7.64
CA CYS A 426 -18.20 -21.53 7.25
C CYS A 426 -17.67 -22.73 8.04
N LYS A 427 -18.51 -23.34 8.89
CA LYS A 427 -18.46 -24.80 9.03
C LYS A 427 -19.16 -25.32 7.79
N PHE A 428 -18.44 -26.07 6.96
CA PHE A 428 -18.89 -26.47 5.62
C PHE A 428 -20.14 -27.40 5.62
N ASN A 429 -20.73 -27.66 6.79
CA ASN A 429 -21.89 -28.54 6.97
C ASN A 429 -23.20 -27.78 7.25
N ASP A 430 -23.19 -26.44 7.39
CA ASP A 430 -24.36 -25.68 7.87
C ASP A 430 -24.92 -24.70 6.81
N VAL A 431 -24.65 -24.88 5.52
CA VAL A 431 -25.38 -24.14 4.47
C VAL A 431 -26.71 -24.86 4.26
N PRO A 432 -27.87 -24.24 4.55
CA PRO A 432 -29.16 -24.86 4.26
C PRO A 432 -29.29 -25.06 2.76
N ASP A 433 -29.66 -26.27 2.33
CA ASP A 433 -30.24 -26.50 1.02
C ASP A 433 -31.44 -25.57 0.90
N HIS A 434 -31.28 -24.46 0.17
CA HIS A 434 -32.41 -23.68 -0.25
C HIS A 434 -33.05 -24.42 -1.42
N ASP A 435 -34.19 -25.06 -1.13
CA ASP A 435 -35.16 -25.57 -2.09
C ASP A 435 -35.41 -24.55 -3.21
N GLY A 436 -34.71 -24.73 -4.31
CA GLY A 436 -34.83 -24.00 -5.56
C GLY A 436 -34.42 -24.95 -6.66
N GLY A 437 -35.40 -25.71 -7.17
CA GLY A 437 -35.23 -26.91 -7.97
C GLY A 437 -34.12 -26.87 -9.01
N ILE A 438 -33.09 -27.68 -8.77
CA ILE A 438 -32.19 -28.20 -9.79
C ILE A 438 -32.10 -29.70 -9.53
N SER A 439 -32.72 -30.50 -10.39
CA SER A 439 -32.64 -31.97 -10.31
C SER A 439 -31.21 -32.41 -10.59
N VAL A 440 -30.55 -33.01 -9.60
CA VAL A 440 -29.29 -33.72 -9.81
C VAL A 440 -29.55 -35.18 -9.53
N ASP A 441 -29.54 -35.99 -10.58
CA ASP A 441 -29.72 -37.44 -10.52
C ASP A 441 -28.66 -38.07 -9.61
N SER A 442 -29.14 -38.69 -8.53
CA SER A 442 -28.34 -39.41 -7.57
C SER A 442 -28.13 -40.86 -8.01
N THR A 443 -26.94 -41.21 -8.50
CA THR A 443 -26.48 -42.60 -8.51
C THR A 443 -24.99 -42.68 -8.13
N CYS A 444 -24.71 -43.01 -6.87
CA CYS A 444 -23.88 -44.18 -6.54
C CYS A 444 -23.64 -44.37 -5.03
N ASN A 445 -24.02 -45.57 -4.60
CA ASN A 445 -23.36 -46.43 -3.62
C ASN A 445 -23.22 -45.99 -2.15
N ARG A 446 -24.23 -46.44 -1.38
CA ARG A 446 -24.11 -47.49 -0.34
C ARG A 446 -22.70 -47.70 0.25
N LYS A 447 -22.60 -47.55 1.57
CA LYS A 447 -22.65 -48.72 2.47
C LYS A 447 -23.02 -48.35 3.90
N SER A 448 -23.94 -49.16 4.40
CA SER A 448 -24.61 -49.26 5.68
C SER A 448 -23.74 -49.69 6.85
N ALA A 449 -24.12 -49.30 8.06
CA ALA A 449 -24.50 -50.19 9.19
C ALA A 449 -24.78 -49.29 10.43
N SER A 450 -26.03 -48.96 10.77
CA SER A 450 -27.06 -49.75 11.48
C SER A 450 -26.83 -49.90 12.98
N GLY A 451 -27.85 -49.53 13.77
CA GLY A 451 -28.08 -49.97 15.16
C GLY A 451 -28.17 -48.80 16.16
N VAL A 452 -29.24 -48.02 16.25
CA VAL A 452 -30.58 -48.29 16.85
C VAL A 452 -30.57 -48.28 18.40
N ASN A 453 -31.26 -47.26 18.95
CA ASN A 453 -31.98 -47.16 20.23
C ASN A 453 -31.16 -47.25 21.54
N SER A 454 -31.43 -46.55 22.64
CA SER A 454 -32.52 -45.69 23.11
C SER A 454 -32.08 -45.11 24.47
N LEU A 455 -32.48 -43.87 24.78
CA LEU A 455 -32.47 -43.22 26.10
C LEU A 455 -33.49 -43.90 27.08
N PRO A 456 -33.64 -43.51 28.37
CA PRO A 456 -32.75 -42.98 29.45
C PRO A 456 -33.10 -43.75 30.79
N PRO A 457 -33.24 -43.19 32.03
CA PRO A 457 -32.60 -42.09 32.77
C PRO A 457 -32.11 -42.48 34.21
N ALA A 458 -31.58 -41.48 34.91
CA ALA A 458 -31.73 -41.19 36.36
C ALA A 458 -30.72 -41.74 37.40
N ALA A 459 -30.25 -40.78 38.22
CA ALA A 459 -29.97 -40.84 39.66
C ALA A 459 -28.81 -41.74 40.14
N ASP A 460 -27.98 -41.41 41.13
CA ASP A 460 -27.72 -40.25 41.97
C ASP A 460 -26.49 -40.64 42.85
N ARG A 461 -25.89 -39.65 43.52
CA ARG A 461 -25.08 -39.74 44.74
C ARG A 461 -23.54 -39.76 44.73
N HIS A 462 -23.07 -38.92 45.66
CA HIS A 462 -21.87 -38.99 46.51
C HIS A 462 -20.63 -38.13 46.17
N THR A 463 -20.80 -36.84 46.49
CA THR A 463 -20.01 -36.01 47.43
C THR A 463 -18.53 -36.28 47.74
N LYS A 464 -17.79 -35.15 47.71
CA LYS A 464 -16.57 -34.72 48.44
C LYS A 464 -15.22 -34.91 47.71
N HIS A 465 -14.63 -33.79 47.27
CA HIS A 465 -13.63 -33.07 48.06
C HIS A 465 -13.29 -31.70 47.42
N THR A 466 -13.51 -30.64 48.20
CA THR A 466 -13.15 -29.26 47.90
C THR A 466 -11.66 -29.01 48.18
N ARG A 467 -10.95 -28.41 47.22
CA ARG A 467 -9.73 -27.62 47.44
C ARG A 467 -9.85 -26.29 46.67
N PRO A 468 -9.26 -25.20 47.17
CA PRO A 468 -9.70 -23.84 46.85
C PRO A 468 -9.19 -23.41 45.47
N THR A 469 -10.09 -22.95 44.62
CA THR A 469 -9.77 -22.31 43.34
C THR A 469 -9.14 -20.94 43.59
N GLN A 470 -7.90 -20.78 43.15
CA GLN A 470 -7.27 -19.48 42.97
C GLN A 470 -8.10 -18.64 41.98
N ASN A 471 -8.35 -17.40 42.37
CA ASN A 471 -8.94 -16.34 41.58
C ASN A 471 -8.27 -16.22 40.19
N ARG A 472 -8.89 -16.79 39.16
CA ARG A 472 -8.73 -16.32 37.78
C ARG A 472 -9.69 -15.17 37.56
N LYS A 473 -9.19 -13.95 37.71
CA LYS A 473 -9.78 -12.77 37.07
C LYS A 473 -10.07 -13.13 35.61
N ALA A 474 -11.33 -13.02 35.22
CA ALA A 474 -11.80 -13.23 33.86
C ALA A 474 -11.05 -12.28 32.90
N GLN A 475 -10.06 -12.82 32.18
CA GLN A 475 -9.68 -12.27 30.89
C GLN A 475 -10.87 -12.48 29.96
N ARG A 476 -11.73 -11.47 29.83
CA ARG A 476 -12.65 -11.36 28.71
C ARG A 476 -11.79 -11.27 27.44
N SER A 477 -11.73 -12.36 26.69
CA SER A 477 -11.20 -12.37 25.33
C SER A 477 -12.04 -11.44 24.46
N SER A 478 -11.42 -10.39 23.94
CA SER A 478 -12.01 -9.38 23.05
C SER A 478 -12.12 -9.85 21.59
N SER A 479 -12.47 -11.11 21.34
CA SER A 479 -12.39 -11.70 19.97
C SER A 479 -13.70 -12.27 19.44
N ALA A 480 -14.85 -11.71 19.84
CA ALA A 480 -16.10 -11.93 19.12
C ALA A 480 -16.16 -11.03 17.87
N VAL A 481 -15.29 -11.30 16.89
CA VAL A 481 -15.48 -10.77 15.53
C VAL A 481 -16.78 -11.39 15.02
N SER A 482 -17.83 -10.58 14.86
CA SER A 482 -19.13 -11.06 14.41
C SER A 482 -19.01 -11.73 13.05
N ALA A 483 -19.21 -13.05 13.00
CA ALA A 483 -19.30 -13.78 11.75
C ALA A 483 -20.52 -13.27 10.97
N LEU A 484 -20.36 -13.02 9.67
CA LEU A 484 -21.50 -12.63 8.84
C LEU A 484 -22.37 -13.86 8.54
N ASP A 485 -23.68 -13.71 8.68
CA ASP A 485 -24.69 -14.66 8.22
C ASP A 485 -24.79 -14.62 6.68
N PRO A 486 -24.83 -15.77 5.96
CA PRO A 486 -25.06 -15.83 4.51
C PRO A 486 -26.21 -14.95 4.02
N LEU A 487 -27.28 -14.76 4.81
CA LEU A 487 -28.39 -13.88 4.43
C LEU A 487 -27.98 -12.39 4.43
N ARG A 488 -27.10 -11.98 5.35
CA ARG A 488 -26.54 -10.61 5.36
C ARG A 488 -25.58 -10.40 4.19
N TYR A 489 -24.88 -11.45 3.78
CA TYR A 489 -24.03 -11.44 2.60
C TYR A 489 -24.86 -11.24 1.32
N TYR A 490 -25.94 -12.00 1.15
CA TYR A 490 -26.84 -11.83 0.00
C TYR A 490 -27.44 -10.42 -0.03
N LYS A 491 -27.86 -9.90 1.14
CA LYS A 491 -28.34 -8.52 1.27
C LYS A 491 -27.30 -7.49 0.84
N LEU A 492 -26.02 -7.68 1.18
CA LEU A 492 -24.96 -6.78 0.76
C LEU A 492 -24.83 -6.73 -0.76
N VAL A 493 -24.62 -7.90 -1.38
CA VAL A 493 -24.40 -8.00 -2.82
C VAL A 493 -25.62 -7.47 -3.60
N HIS A 494 -26.83 -7.84 -3.15
CA HIS A 494 -28.08 -7.33 -3.71
C HIS A 494 -28.25 -5.82 -3.53
N ASN A 495 -27.90 -5.27 -2.35
CA ASN A 495 -27.98 -3.84 -2.10
C ASN A 495 -26.99 -3.07 -2.97
N ILE A 496 -25.79 -3.60 -3.23
CA ILE A 496 -24.84 -2.99 -4.16
C ILE A 496 -25.40 -3.02 -5.60
N SER A 497 -26.02 -4.11 -6.02
CA SER A 497 -26.69 -4.20 -7.32
C SER A 497 -27.84 -3.18 -7.47
N LYS A 498 -28.68 -3.05 -6.43
CA LYS A 498 -29.71 -2.00 -6.38
C LYS A 498 -29.13 -0.59 -6.33
N PHE A 499 -28.03 -0.41 -5.62
CA PHE A 499 -27.33 0.87 -5.52
C PHE A 499 -26.87 1.30 -6.91
N ARG A 500 -26.27 0.38 -7.69
CA ARG A 500 -25.97 0.53 -9.13
C ARG A 500 -27.17 1.04 -9.92
N GLN A 501 -28.29 0.33 -9.87
CA GLN A 501 -29.47 0.65 -10.68
C GLN A 501 -30.15 1.98 -10.32
N ARG A 502 -30.05 2.43 -9.06
CA ARG A 502 -30.84 3.56 -8.55
C ARG A 502 -30.07 4.87 -8.43
N PHE A 503 -28.77 4.82 -8.25
CA PHE A 503 -27.97 6.00 -7.87
C PHE A 503 -26.70 6.19 -8.70
N PHE A 504 -26.34 5.24 -9.54
CA PHE A 504 -25.24 5.41 -10.48
C PHE A 504 -25.80 5.53 -11.88
N GLU A 505 -25.37 6.59 -12.55
CA GLU A 505 -25.38 6.59 -14.01
C GLU A 505 -24.28 5.64 -14.49
N ASP A 506 -24.38 5.27 -15.76
CA ASP A 506 -23.82 4.09 -16.39
C ASP A 506 -22.28 3.86 -16.30
N ASP A 507 -21.52 4.77 -15.70
CA ASP A 507 -20.04 4.84 -15.72
C ASP A 507 -19.30 4.49 -14.42
N ALA A 508 -20.00 4.29 -13.30
CA ALA A 508 -19.32 4.01 -12.03
C ALA A 508 -18.71 2.60 -12.01
N LYS A 509 -17.43 2.51 -11.67
CA LYS A 509 -16.69 1.25 -11.53
C LYS A 509 -16.82 0.73 -10.11
N CYS A 510 -17.15 -0.55 -9.94
CA CYS A 510 -17.30 -1.17 -8.63
C CYS A 510 -16.34 -2.35 -8.47
N VAL A 511 -15.76 -2.49 -7.27
CA VAL A 511 -15.02 -3.67 -6.82
C VAL A 511 -15.64 -4.28 -5.58
N LEU A 512 -15.88 -5.58 -5.66
CA LEU A 512 -16.30 -6.42 -4.54
C LEU A 512 -15.10 -7.21 -4.05
N VAL A 513 -14.71 -7.06 -2.79
CA VAL A 513 -13.62 -7.82 -2.17
C VAL A 513 -14.22 -8.89 -1.27
N ALA A 514 -13.88 -10.16 -1.49
CA ALA A 514 -14.53 -11.33 -0.91
C ALA A 514 -13.52 -12.31 -0.29
N PRO A 515 -13.90 -13.09 0.73
CA PRO A 515 -13.20 -14.34 1.03
C PRO A 515 -13.11 -15.21 -0.23
N SER A 516 -11.92 -15.73 -0.56
CA SER A 516 -11.68 -16.46 -1.81
C SER A 516 -12.36 -17.84 -1.87
N LEU A 517 -13.02 -18.26 -0.80
CA LEU A 517 -13.79 -19.51 -0.76
C LEU A 517 -15.19 -19.34 -1.36
N LEU A 518 -15.63 -18.09 -1.56
CA LEU A 518 -16.88 -17.80 -2.26
C LEU A 518 -16.69 -18.03 -3.76
N GLN A 519 -17.64 -18.76 -4.35
CA GLN A 519 -17.60 -19.06 -5.78
C GLN A 519 -18.15 -17.88 -6.58
N LEU A 520 -17.51 -17.60 -7.72
CA LEU A 520 -17.91 -16.51 -8.61
C LEU A 520 -19.36 -16.64 -9.12
N PRO A 521 -19.87 -17.83 -9.50
CA PRO A 521 -21.27 -17.97 -9.91
C PRO A 521 -22.28 -17.54 -8.84
N ASP A 522 -22.02 -17.84 -7.56
CA ASP A 522 -22.89 -17.43 -6.46
C ASP A 522 -22.90 -15.91 -6.27
N LEU A 523 -21.73 -15.30 -6.43
CA LEU A 523 -21.57 -13.85 -6.42
C LEU A 523 -22.32 -13.20 -7.59
N GLU A 524 -22.18 -13.72 -8.81
CA GLU A 524 -22.84 -13.20 -10.01
C GLU A 524 -24.35 -13.34 -9.94
N ALA A 525 -24.85 -14.49 -9.44
CA ALA A 525 -26.27 -14.73 -9.21
C ALA A 525 -26.87 -13.72 -8.22
N ALA A 526 -26.17 -13.46 -7.10
CA ALA A 526 -26.62 -12.47 -6.11
C ALA A 526 -26.43 -11.02 -6.57
N TYR A 527 -25.38 -10.75 -7.36
CA TYR A 527 -25.10 -9.43 -7.92
C TYR A 527 -26.04 -9.10 -9.09
N GLY A 528 -26.64 -10.11 -9.71
CA GLY A 528 -27.58 -9.95 -10.83
C GLY A 528 -26.88 -9.65 -12.15
N GLY A 529 -25.65 -10.15 -12.34
CA GLY A 529 -24.90 -9.97 -13.59
C GLY A 529 -23.47 -10.51 -13.51
N PRO A 530 -22.81 -10.65 -14.67
CA PRO A 530 -21.45 -11.18 -14.74
C PRO A 530 -20.44 -10.23 -14.08
N LEU A 531 -19.45 -10.83 -13.44
CA LEU A 531 -18.35 -10.14 -12.76
C LEU A 531 -17.03 -10.66 -13.32
N ARG A 532 -16.10 -9.76 -13.62
CA ARG A 532 -14.74 -10.15 -14.01
C ARG A 532 -14.02 -10.72 -12.79
N GLY A 533 -13.47 -11.92 -12.92
CA GLY A 533 -12.63 -12.56 -11.91
C GLY A 533 -11.40 -11.72 -11.60
N GLY A 534 -11.19 -11.36 -10.33
CA GLY A 534 -9.97 -10.70 -9.85
C GLY A 534 -9.00 -11.68 -9.21
N ARG A 535 -7.83 -11.17 -8.83
CA ARG A 535 -6.73 -11.98 -8.27
C ARG A 535 -7.06 -12.46 -6.86
N ALA A 536 -6.68 -13.70 -6.58
CA ALA A 536 -6.67 -14.23 -5.22
C ALA A 536 -5.34 -13.89 -4.54
N PHE A 537 -5.42 -13.17 -3.41
CA PHE A 537 -4.26 -12.84 -2.59
C PHE A 537 -4.09 -13.87 -1.48
N VAL A 538 -2.89 -14.44 -1.39
CA VAL A 538 -2.50 -15.36 -0.32
C VAL A 538 -1.39 -14.69 0.48
N LYS A 539 -1.70 -14.27 1.71
CA LYS A 539 -0.71 -13.76 2.66
C LYS A 539 -0.84 -14.50 3.98
N SER A 540 0.29 -14.93 4.53
CA SER A 540 0.40 -15.56 5.85
C SER A 540 -0.35 -14.71 6.90
N GLY A 541 -1.48 -15.20 7.39
CA GLY A 541 -2.28 -14.57 8.45
C GLY A 541 -3.62 -13.92 8.03
N VAL A 542 -3.93 -13.84 6.72
CA VAL A 542 -5.27 -13.44 6.24
C VAL A 542 -5.84 -14.61 5.43
N PRO A 543 -7.09 -15.07 5.67
CA PRO A 543 -7.73 -16.02 4.78
C PRO A 543 -7.67 -15.45 3.35
N SER A 544 -7.42 -16.31 2.38
CA SER A 544 -7.25 -15.91 0.98
C SER A 544 -8.43 -15.02 0.55
N MET A 545 -8.11 -13.91 -0.13
CA MET A 545 -9.07 -12.87 -0.49
C MET A 545 -9.09 -12.74 -2.00
N ALA A 546 -10.27 -12.76 -2.59
CA ALA A 546 -10.50 -12.49 -4.00
C ALA A 546 -11.17 -11.12 -4.15
N TYR A 547 -11.11 -10.53 -5.34
CA TYR A 547 -11.96 -9.39 -5.66
C TYR A 547 -12.55 -9.57 -7.05
N HIS A 548 -13.60 -8.80 -7.34
CA HIS A 548 -14.38 -8.90 -8.57
C HIS A 548 -14.82 -7.51 -9.01
N SER A 549 -14.92 -7.27 -10.32
CA SER A 549 -15.36 -5.99 -10.88
C SER A 549 -16.44 -6.17 -11.94
N HIS A 550 -17.28 -5.16 -12.16
CA HIS A 550 -18.41 -5.22 -13.08
C HIS A 550 -18.02 -5.15 -14.56
N GLN A 551 -18.69 -5.93 -15.42
CA GLN A 551 -18.47 -6.01 -16.87
C GLN A 551 -19.47 -5.13 -17.65
N LYS A 552 -18.99 -4.19 -18.46
CA LYS A 552 -19.88 -3.33 -19.25
C LYS A 552 -19.33 -3.02 -20.65
N ASP A 553 -19.08 -4.05 -21.45
CA ASP A 553 -18.86 -3.92 -22.91
C ASP A 553 -17.40 -3.55 -23.36
N ASP A 554 -16.54 -4.58 -23.39
CA ASP A 554 -15.07 -4.64 -23.69
C ASP A 554 -14.63 -4.06 -25.06
N PRO A 555 -13.37 -3.57 -25.28
CA PRO A 555 -12.41 -4.47 -25.96
C PRO A 555 -10.86 -4.25 -25.83
N ASN A 556 -10.26 -3.28 -25.12
CA ASN A 556 -8.78 -3.09 -25.19
C ASN A 556 -8.17 -2.27 -24.03
N LYS A 557 -7.30 -2.88 -23.19
CA LYS A 557 -6.29 -2.29 -22.27
C LYS A 557 -6.62 -2.34 -20.76
N TRP A 558 -5.87 -2.99 -19.87
CA TRP A 558 -4.85 -4.06 -19.96
C TRP A 558 -5.00 -5.00 -18.73
N PHE A 559 -4.43 -6.20 -18.89
CA PHE A 559 -4.36 -7.35 -17.98
C PHE A 559 -3.58 -7.13 -16.66
#